data_AF-A0A951JKL8-F1
#
_entry.id   AF-A0A951JKL8-F1
#
_cell.length_a   1.000
_cell.length_b   1.000
_cell.length_c   1.000
_cell.angle_alpha   90.00
_cell.angle_beta   90.00
_cell.angle_gamma   90.00
#
_symmetry.space_group_name_H-M   'P 1'
#
loop_
_entity.id
_entity.type
_entity.pdbx_description
1 polymer ?
#
loop_
_entity_poly.entity_id
_entity_poly.type
_entity_poly.pdbx_seq_one_letter_code
_entity_poly.pdbx_strand_id
1 'polypeptide(L)'
;MAAVSRHGGALGRAYQRKEELRAIFAGGLDEHDVAEMLDRWCARVQRSSLQPFVKAGRTIRKHRDGILAAIRLGLSNARLEGLNQRVRLIVRRAFAFHSAAAALALVMLSCGPINLTLPWVQRA
;
A
#
# COMPACT_ATOMS: atom_id res chain seq x y z
N MET A 1 9.44 28.87 -10.63
CA MET A 1 9.16 28.13 -9.38
C MET A 1 9.72 28.85 -8.13
N ALA A 2 9.69 30.19 -8.07
CA ALA A 2 10.34 30.97 -7.01
C ALA A 2 9.38 31.71 -6.05
N ALA A 3 8.06 31.54 -6.21
CA ALA A 3 7.05 32.34 -5.50
C ALA A 3 6.50 31.73 -4.20
N VAL A 4 6.90 30.51 -3.81
CA VAL A 4 6.44 29.86 -2.55
C VAL A 4 7.45 30.02 -1.40
N SER A 5 8.62 30.61 -1.66
CA SER A 5 9.75 30.55 -0.73
C SER A 5 9.75 31.58 0.40
N ARG A 6 8.75 32.47 0.53
CA ARG A 6 8.80 33.55 1.53
C ARG A 6 7.96 33.34 2.80
N HIS A 7 7.04 32.37 2.83
CA HIS A 7 6.29 31.99 4.06
C HIS A 7 6.11 30.48 4.28
N GLY A 8 6.61 29.62 3.39
CA GLY A 8 6.28 28.19 3.33
C GLY A 8 7.13 27.25 4.20
N GLY A 9 7.63 27.70 5.36
CA GLY A 9 8.66 26.98 6.13
C GLY A 9 8.38 25.49 6.35
N ALA A 10 7.19 25.13 6.84
CA ALA A 10 6.82 23.73 7.09
C ALA A 10 6.20 23.01 5.89
N LEU A 11 5.33 23.69 5.12
CA LEU A 11 4.62 23.09 4.00
C LEU A 11 5.56 22.75 2.83
N GLY A 12 6.51 23.64 2.51
CA GLY A 12 7.51 23.38 1.48
C GLY A 12 8.41 22.20 1.84
N ARG A 13 8.85 22.12 3.11
CA ARG A 13 9.61 20.97 3.61
C ARG A 13 8.80 19.68 3.55
N ALA A 14 7.53 19.71 3.95
CA ALA A 14 6.64 18.56 3.86
C ALA A 14 6.48 18.07 2.42
N TYR A 15 6.24 19.00 1.49
CA TYR A 15 6.15 18.69 0.06
C TYR A 15 7.44 18.06 -0.46
N GLN A 16 8.59 18.63 -0.12
CA GLN A 16 9.89 18.08 -0.51
C GLN A 16 10.08 16.64 0.02
N ARG A 17 9.77 16.37 1.30
CA ARG A 17 9.90 14.99 1.86
C ARG A 17 8.99 13.99 1.17
N LYS A 18 7.80 14.42 0.77
CA LYS A 18 6.86 13.60 -0.02
C LYS A 18 7.41 13.31 -1.42
N GLU A 19 7.91 14.32 -2.14
CA GLU A 19 8.47 14.11 -3.48
C GLU A 19 9.77 13.28 -3.45
N GLU A 20 10.63 13.47 -2.44
CA GLU A 20 11.80 12.61 -2.22
C GLU A 20 11.39 11.14 -2.07
N LEU A 21 10.36 10.86 -1.27
CA LEU A 21 9.85 9.50 -1.10
C LEU A 21 9.28 8.94 -2.41
N ARG A 22 8.54 9.76 -3.16
CA ARG A 22 8.01 9.37 -4.47
C ARG A 22 9.12 9.00 -5.45
N ALA A 23 10.22 9.76 -5.48
CA ALA A 23 11.35 9.49 -6.36
C ALA A 23 12.00 8.12 -6.08
N ILE A 24 12.10 7.72 -4.80
CA ILE A 24 12.62 6.41 -4.41
C ILE A 24 11.77 5.27 -5.01
N PHE A 25 10.46 5.46 -5.14
CA PHE A 25 9.52 4.45 -5.66
C PHE A 25 9.12 4.65 -7.13
N ALA A 26 9.71 5.60 -7.85
CA ALA A 26 9.31 5.92 -9.23
C ALA A 26 9.70 4.84 -10.26
N GLY A 27 10.51 3.85 -9.85
CA GLY A 27 11.05 2.81 -10.72
C GLY A 27 12.34 3.24 -11.41
N GLY A 28 13.13 2.26 -11.86
CA GLY A 28 14.41 2.50 -12.55
C GLY A 28 15.65 2.55 -11.66
N LEU A 29 15.51 2.31 -10.35
CA LEU A 29 16.61 2.14 -9.41
C LEU A 29 16.78 0.65 -9.07
N ASP A 30 18.02 0.23 -8.83
CA ASP A 30 18.31 -1.11 -8.32
C ASP A 30 17.92 -1.24 -6.83
N GLU A 31 17.76 -2.46 -6.33
CA GLU A 31 17.41 -2.76 -4.93
C GLU A 31 18.38 -2.08 -3.96
N HIS A 32 19.68 -2.09 -4.28
CA HIS A 32 20.71 -1.47 -3.45
C HIS A 32 20.54 0.05 -3.33
N ASP A 33 20.31 0.72 -4.46
CA ASP A 33 20.11 2.16 -4.51
C ASP A 33 18.86 2.57 -3.74
N VAL A 34 17.76 1.83 -3.91
CA VAL A 34 16.53 2.08 -3.17
C VAL A 34 16.76 1.88 -1.67
N ALA A 35 17.44 0.81 -1.26
CA ALA A 35 17.75 0.54 0.14
C ALA A 35 18.51 1.70 0.78
N GLU A 36 19.58 2.17 0.13
CA GLU A 36 20.40 3.26 0.64
C GLU A 36 19.63 4.59 0.67
N MET A 37 18.87 4.91 -0.38
CA MET A 37 18.07 6.13 -0.45
C MET A 37 16.94 6.13 0.59
N LEU A 38 16.31 4.98 0.82
CA LEU A 38 15.26 4.79 1.82
C LEU A 38 15.80 4.98 3.24
N ASP A 39 16.96 4.41 3.55
CA ASP A 39 17.61 4.58 4.85
C ASP A 39 18.02 6.04 5.08
N ARG A 40 18.58 6.70 4.06
CA ARG A 40 18.90 8.13 4.09
C ARG A 40 17.66 9.00 4.26
N TRP A 41 16.54 8.65 3.63
CA TRP A 41 15.28 9.36 3.79
C TRP A 41 14.72 9.16 5.20
N CYS A 42 14.69 7.92 5.71
CA CYS A 42 14.24 7.59 7.07
C CYS A 42 15.04 8.36 8.14
N ALA A 43 16.37 8.45 8.00
CA ALA A 43 17.21 9.23 8.91
C ALA A 43 16.90 10.74 8.85
N ARG A 44 16.62 11.28 7.65
CA ARG A 44 16.23 12.68 7.47
C ARG A 44 14.87 13.01 8.08
N VAL A 45 13.85 12.17 7.88
CA VAL A 45 12.51 12.43 8.41
C VAL A 45 12.42 12.25 9.92
N GLN A 46 13.21 11.35 10.51
CA GLN A 46 13.24 11.19 11.97
C GLN A 46 13.77 12.42 12.71
N ARG A 47 14.70 13.16 12.09
CA ARG A 47 15.22 14.43 12.63
C ARG A 47 14.34 15.64 12.30
N SER A 48 13.26 15.44 11.54
CA SER A 48 12.35 16.54 11.19
C SER A 48 11.33 16.78 12.30
N SER A 49 10.92 18.05 12.49
CA SER A 49 9.82 18.41 13.39
C SER A 49 8.42 18.05 12.84
N LEU A 50 8.36 17.35 11.71
CA LEU A 50 7.11 16.97 11.05
C LEU A 50 6.65 15.58 11.53
N GLN A 51 5.85 15.55 12.59
CA GLN A 51 5.37 14.30 13.21
C GLN A 51 4.77 13.27 12.24
N PRO A 52 3.99 13.65 11.20
CA PRO A 52 3.50 12.67 10.23
C PRO A 52 4.62 11.91 9.50
N PHE A 53 5.71 12.58 9.17
CA PHE A 53 6.87 11.96 8.49
C PHE A 53 7.73 11.15 9.44
N VAL A 54 7.85 11.56 10.70
CA VAL A 54 8.51 10.75 11.74
C VAL A 54 7.79 9.41 11.89
N LYS A 55 6.45 9.43 11.97
CA LYS A 55 5.62 8.22 12.02
C LYS A 55 5.80 7.36 10.76
N ALA A 56 5.73 7.97 9.58
CA ALA A 56 5.94 7.26 8.31
C ALA A 56 7.34 6.60 8.24
N GLY A 57 8.40 7.32 8.63
CA GLY A 57 9.75 6.79 8.67
C GLY A 57 9.94 5.63 9.65
N ARG A 58 9.24 5.63 10.80
CA ARG A 58 9.22 4.49 11.72
C ARG A 58 8.52 3.27 11.11
N THR A 59 7.37 3.47 10.47
CA THR A 59 6.64 2.39 9.79
C THR A 59 7.47 1.79 8.66
N ILE A 60 8.10 2.61 7.84
CA ILE A 60 8.96 2.15 6.73
C ILE A 60 10.14 1.34 7.28
N ARG A 61 10.82 1.83 8.32
CA ARG A 61 11.93 1.08 8.95
C ARG A 61 11.47 -0.27 9.51
N LYS A 62 10.27 -0.34 10.10
CA LYS A 62 9.70 -1.58 10.63
C LYS A 62 9.41 -2.61 9.51
N HIS A 63 9.03 -2.14 8.33
CA HIS A 63 8.63 -3.01 7.20
C HIS A 63 9.66 -3.01 6.05
N ARG A 64 10.89 -2.59 6.33
CA ARG A 64 11.95 -2.36 5.32
C ARG A 64 12.19 -3.59 4.44
N ASP A 65 12.33 -4.75 5.05
CA ASP A 65 12.65 -5.98 4.33
C ASP A 65 11.54 -6.38 3.36
N GLY A 66 10.27 -6.19 3.77
CA GLY A 66 9.11 -6.41 2.90
C GLY A 66 9.03 -5.42 1.75
N ILE A 67 9.42 -4.16 1.98
CA ILE A 67 9.47 -3.13 0.93
C ILE A 67 10.55 -3.48 -0.10
N LEU A 68 11.75 -3.85 0.33
CA LEU A 68 12.84 -4.23 -0.59
C LEU A 68 12.50 -5.51 -1.35
N ALA A 69 11.93 -6.52 -0.68
CA ALA A 69 11.46 -7.73 -1.35
C ALA A 69 10.39 -7.42 -2.41
N ALA A 70 9.47 -6.49 -2.13
CA ALA A 70 8.46 -6.08 -3.10
C ALA A 70 9.07 -5.41 -4.34
N ILE A 71 10.09 -4.57 -4.16
CA ILE A 71 10.82 -3.93 -5.26
C ILE A 71 11.56 -4.98 -6.08
N ARG A 72 12.35 -5.84 -5.43
CA ARG A 72 13.11 -6.91 -6.08
C ARG A 72 12.22 -7.84 -6.91
N LEU A 73 11.05 -8.19 -6.39
CA LEU A 73 10.09 -9.08 -7.05
C LEU A 73 9.14 -8.35 -8.00
N GLY A 74 9.25 -7.02 -8.15
CA GLY A 74 8.34 -6.23 -8.98
C GLY A 74 6.87 -6.31 -8.54
N LEU A 75 6.61 -6.54 -7.24
CA LEU A 75 5.26 -6.69 -6.73
C LEU A 75 4.54 -5.35 -6.71
N SER A 76 3.41 -5.28 -7.42
CA SER A 76 2.51 -4.13 -7.38
C SER A 76 1.33 -4.37 -6.44
N ASN A 77 0.82 -3.29 -5.85
CA ASN A 77 -0.40 -3.34 -5.04
C ASN A 77 -1.67 -3.59 -5.88
N ALA A 78 -1.57 -3.60 -7.22
CA ALA A 78 -2.73 -3.70 -8.12
C ALA A 78 -3.61 -4.93 -7.84
N ARG A 79 -3.00 -6.09 -7.55
CA ARG A 79 -3.74 -7.32 -7.22
C ARG A 79 -4.50 -7.19 -5.90
N LEU A 80 -3.85 -6.63 -4.87
CA LEU A 80 -4.46 -6.39 -3.55
C LEU A 80 -5.57 -5.35 -3.64
N GLU A 81 -5.38 -4.30 -4.44
CA GLU A 81 -6.40 -3.27 -4.69
C GLU A 81 -7.61 -3.85 -5.43
N GLY A 82 -7.39 -4.67 -6.46
CA GLY A 82 -8.46 -5.38 -7.18
C GLY A 82 -9.28 -6.27 -6.24
N LEU A 83 -8.62 -7.01 -5.35
CA LEU A 83 -9.27 -7.80 -4.32
C LEU A 83 -10.09 -6.92 -3.37
N ASN A 84 -9.50 -5.85 -2.85
CA ASN A 84 -10.18 -4.90 -1.97
C ASN A 84 -11.40 -4.25 -2.63
N GLN A 85 -11.34 -3.92 -3.92
CA GLN A 85 -12.49 -3.40 -4.65
C GLN A 85 -13.61 -4.45 -4.78
N ARG A 86 -13.28 -5.71 -5.09
CA ARG A 86 -14.25 -6.80 -5.14
C ARG A 86 -14.93 -7.02 -3.79
N VAL A 87 -14.16 -7.08 -2.69
CA VAL A 87 -14.70 -7.21 -1.34
C VAL A 87 -15.64 -6.04 -1.01
N ARG A 88 -15.22 -4.79 -1.29
CA ARG A 88 -16.09 -3.61 -1.08
C ARG A 88 -17.38 -3.68 -1.89
N LEU A 89 -17.33 -4.19 -3.13
CA LEU A 89 -18.53 -4.38 -3.94
C LEU A 89 -19.47 -5.44 -3.32
N ILE A 90 -18.93 -6.55 -2.85
CA ILE A 90 -19.70 -7.59 -2.16
C ILE A 90 -20.37 -7.01 -0.91
N VAL A 91 -19.62 -6.29 -0.07
CA VAL A 91 -20.16 -5.63 1.13
C VAL A 91 -21.25 -4.61 0.77
N ARG A 92 -21.09 -3.84 -0.31
CA ARG A 92 -22.14 -2.91 -0.78
C ARG A 92 -23.39 -3.61 -1.30
N ARG A 93 -23.28 -4.78 -1.91
CA ARG A 93 -24.45 -5.59 -2.31
C ARG A 93 -25.09 -6.29 -1.11
N ALA A 94 -24.29 -6.55 -0.07
CA ALA A 94 -24.66 -7.21 1.15
C ALA A 94 -25.45 -6.34 2.15
N PHE A 95 -25.80 -5.08 1.84
CA PHE A 95 -26.60 -4.23 2.75
C PHE A 95 -27.95 -4.86 3.15
N ALA A 96 -28.46 -5.84 2.38
CA ALA A 96 -29.66 -6.61 2.72
C ALA A 96 -29.38 -7.90 3.53
N PHE A 97 -28.12 -8.21 3.87
CA PHE A 97 -27.80 -9.37 4.70
C PHE A 97 -28.01 -9.07 6.18
N HIS A 98 -28.71 -10.00 6.84
CA HIS A 98 -29.01 -9.93 8.27
C HIS A 98 -27.80 -10.34 9.16
N SER A 99 -26.66 -10.72 8.56
CA SER A 99 -25.45 -11.11 9.30
C SER A 99 -24.15 -10.84 8.55
N ALA A 100 -23.09 -10.53 9.29
CA ALA A 100 -21.73 -10.40 8.75
C ALA A 100 -21.18 -11.74 8.19
N ALA A 101 -21.63 -12.87 8.75
CA ALA A 101 -21.25 -14.20 8.31
C ALA A 101 -21.69 -14.47 6.86
N ALA A 102 -22.87 -13.99 6.45
CA ALA A 102 -23.36 -14.11 5.08
C ALA A 102 -22.48 -13.33 4.09
N ALA A 103 -22.09 -12.09 4.44
CA ALA A 103 -21.16 -11.30 3.63
C ALA A 103 -19.78 -11.97 3.51
N LEU A 104 -19.26 -12.52 4.61
CA LEU A 104 -17.99 -13.25 4.63
C LEU A 104 -18.04 -14.52 3.76
N ALA A 105 -19.11 -15.31 3.85
CA ALA A 105 -19.31 -16.50 3.01
C ALA A 105 -19.28 -16.14 1.52
N LEU A 106 -19.89 -15.03 1.14
CA LEU A 106 -19.90 -14.54 -0.24
C LEU A 106 -18.51 -14.06 -0.70
N VAL A 107 -17.74 -13.44 0.19
CA VAL A 107 -16.33 -13.10 -0.07
C VAL A 107 -15.51 -14.38 -0.29
N MET A 108 -15.67 -15.40 0.55
CA MET A 108 -14.97 -16.68 0.43
C MET A 108 -15.36 -17.42 -0.85
N LEU A 109 -16.64 -17.41 -1.20
CA LEU A 109 -17.16 -17.97 -2.45
C LEU A 109 -16.58 -17.27 -3.68
N SER A 110 -16.47 -15.94 -3.66
CA SER A 110 -16.10 -15.16 -4.84
C SER A 110 -14.59 -14.94 -5.01
N CYS A 111 -13.86 -14.90 -3.89
CA CYS A 111 -12.46 -14.48 -3.85
C CYS A 111 -11.55 -15.45 -3.07
N GLY A 112 -12.13 -16.42 -2.36
CA GLY A 112 -11.38 -17.42 -1.60
C GLY A 112 -10.90 -18.58 -2.49
N PRO A 113 -10.00 -19.43 -1.97
CA PRO A 113 -9.49 -20.60 -2.67
C PRO A 113 -10.48 -21.77 -2.61
N ILE A 114 -11.75 -21.55 -2.97
CA ILE A 114 -12.79 -22.57 -2.96
C ILE A 114 -12.98 -23.09 -4.38
N ASN A 115 -12.69 -24.37 -4.59
CA ASN A 115 -13.10 -25.08 -5.79
C ASN A 115 -14.48 -25.70 -5.53
N LEU A 116 -15.51 -25.11 -6.14
CA LEU A 116 -16.85 -25.69 -6.11
C LEU A 116 -16.97 -26.76 -7.18
N THR A 117 -17.01 -28.03 -6.76
CA THR A 117 -17.47 -29.11 -7.63
C THR A 117 -18.99 -29.15 -7.59
N LEU A 118 -19.62 -28.83 -8.72
CA LEU A 118 -21.07 -28.79 -8.81
C LEU A 118 -21.62 -30.23 -8.86
N PRO A 119 -22.79 -30.51 -8.24
CA PRO A 119 -23.31 -31.87 -8.12
C PRO A 119 -23.51 -32.62 -9.44
N TRP A 120 -23.74 -31.89 -10.54
CA TRP A 120 -23.93 -32.47 -11.86
C TRP A 120 -22.63 -32.74 -12.62
N VAL A 121 -21.50 -32.18 -12.18
CA VAL A 121 -20.16 -32.47 -12.75
C VAL A 121 -19.64 -33.83 -12.27
N GLN A 122 -20.22 -34.38 -11.19
CA GLN A 122 -19.80 -35.67 -10.60
C GLN A 122 -20.47 -36.90 -11.26
N ARG A 123 -21.39 -36.71 -12.22
CA ARG A 123 -22.19 -37.77 -12.84
C ARG A 123 -21.83 -38.09 -14.29
N ALA A 124 -20.76 -37.51 -14.83
CA ALA A 124 -20.19 -37.80 -16.15
C ALA A 124 -18.82 -38.46 -15.97
#